data_AF-A0A2E2HLR0-F1
#
_entry.id   AF-A0A2E2HLR0-F1
#
_cell.length_a   1.000
_cell.length_b   1.000
_cell.length_c   1.000
_cell.angle_alpha   90.00
_cell.angle_beta   90.00
_cell.angle_gamma   90.00
#
_symmetry.space_group_name_H-M   'P 1'
#
loop_
_entity.id
_entity.type
_entity.pdbx_description
1 polymer ?
#
loop_
_entity_poly.entity_id
_entity_poly.type
_entity_poly.pdbx_seq_one_letter_code
_entity_poly.pdbx_strand_id
1 'polypeptide(L)'
;MSEDIKKSDSLLPSWAAHELFALILTLVLAVWIVTKYGADTQSQSLTNDRDEARSEKQAELMKADEEALSTYGVVDADRKVYRIPVADSMTEVVSKMNENSGSLHKELVARSMSAAGLAIAGNEEDLKDPALIAQGKTLFQTKICFTCHQADPAVPAPAGLALKAPNFIGEFWGKEREVHIGLGGPIEKVKFDAAYFTESVRKPMDKVVKGALAPMPPPVPITDEELKALLAYVKSLSKAE
;
A
#
# COMPACT_ATOMS: atom_id res chain seq x y z
N MET A 1 78.49 50.54 55.32
CA MET A 1 77.09 50.59 55.78
C MET A 1 76.22 51.07 54.64
N SER A 2 75.31 50.23 54.16
CA SER A 2 73.90 50.56 53.93
C SER A 2 73.24 49.32 53.37
N GLU A 3 72.49 48.66 54.24
CA GLU A 3 71.55 47.59 53.89
C GLU A 3 70.32 48.24 53.27
N ASP A 4 69.95 47.82 52.07
CA ASP A 4 68.60 48.06 51.54
C ASP A 4 67.86 46.72 51.49
N ILE A 5 67.01 46.52 52.49
CA ILE A 5 66.10 45.39 52.63
C ILE A 5 64.92 45.62 51.69
N LYS A 6 64.85 44.83 50.61
CA LYS A 6 63.65 44.71 49.77
C LYS A 6 62.54 44.02 50.56
N LYS A 7 61.50 44.79 50.86
CA LYS A 7 60.22 44.32 51.40
C LYS A 7 59.41 43.68 50.25
N SER A 8 59.19 42.37 50.30
CA SER A 8 58.28 41.69 49.37
C SER A 8 56.86 41.76 49.88
N ASP A 9 55.98 42.36 49.08
CA ASP A 9 54.54 42.44 49.30
C ASP A 9 53.90 41.06 49.21
N SER A 10 53.19 40.66 50.26
CA SER A 10 52.52 39.36 50.38
C SER A 10 51.00 39.53 50.44
N LEU A 11 50.36 40.07 49.40
CA LEU A 11 48.89 40.22 49.36
C LEU A 11 48.27 40.13 47.94
N LEU A 12 48.73 39.20 47.10
CA LEU A 12 47.99 38.83 45.89
C LEU A 12 47.64 37.34 45.96
N PRO A 13 46.34 36.95 45.83
CA PRO A 13 45.97 35.55 45.81
C PRO A 13 46.70 34.87 44.66
N SER A 14 47.38 33.76 44.96
CA SER A 14 48.08 32.99 43.94
C SER A 14 47.07 32.59 42.87
N TRP A 15 47.51 32.53 41.62
CA TRP A 15 46.71 32.09 40.47
C TRP A 15 45.96 30.77 40.74
N ALA A 16 46.55 29.90 41.58
CA ALA A 16 45.95 28.68 42.10
C ALA A 16 44.62 28.87 42.88
N ALA A 17 44.45 29.98 43.61
CA ALA A 17 43.22 30.26 44.35
C ALA A 17 42.04 30.60 43.41
N HIS A 18 42.32 31.27 42.29
CA HIS A 18 41.31 31.56 41.27
C HIS A 18 40.93 30.30 40.48
N GLU A 19 41.88 29.41 40.19
CA GLU A 19 41.57 28.11 39.58
C GLU A 19 40.71 27.23 40.49
N LEU A 20 41.03 27.15 41.79
CA LEU A 20 40.22 26.39 42.75
C LEU A 20 38.80 26.95 42.86
N PHE A 21 38.65 28.28 42.87
CA PHE A 21 37.33 28.90 42.91
C PHE A 21 36.53 28.63 41.63
N ALA A 22 37.17 28.70 40.46
CA ALA A 22 36.53 28.38 39.19
C ALA A 22 36.09 26.91 39.13
N LEU A 23 36.91 25.98 39.61
CA LEU A 23 36.56 24.55 39.69
C LEU A 23 35.40 24.29 40.65
N ILE A 24 35.38 24.96 41.82
CA ILE A 24 34.25 24.84 42.75
C ILE A 24 32.97 25.38 42.12
N LEU A 25 33.05 26.53 41.46
CA LEU A 25 31.89 27.16 40.83
C LEU A 25 31.32 26.29 39.70
N THR A 26 32.18 25.68 38.87
CA THR A 26 31.73 24.76 37.80
C THR A 26 31.12 23.50 38.36
N LEU A 27 31.66 22.96 39.46
CA LEU A 27 31.11 21.77 40.13
C LEU A 27 29.73 22.07 40.73
N VAL A 28 29.56 23.23 41.38
CA VAL A 28 28.27 23.70 41.90
C VAL A 28 27.26 23.89 40.76
N LEU A 29 27.66 24.50 39.64
CA LEU A 29 26.80 24.66 38.46
C LEU A 29 26.41 23.30 37.85
N ALA A 30 27.34 22.37 37.74
CA ALA A 30 27.08 21.03 37.24
C ALA A 30 26.09 20.28 38.14
N VAL A 31 26.27 20.32 39.46
CA VAL A 31 25.34 19.72 40.42
C VAL A 31 23.96 20.38 40.36
N TRP A 32 23.91 21.70 40.21
CA TRP A 32 22.65 22.43 40.05
C TRP A 32 21.92 22.06 38.75
N ILE A 33 22.64 21.94 37.64
CA ILE A 33 22.09 21.49 36.35
C ILE A 33 21.56 20.06 36.47
N VAL A 34 22.35 19.13 37.04
CA VAL A 34 21.93 17.73 37.19
C VAL A 34 20.75 17.59 38.15
N THR A 35 20.70 18.35 39.24
CA THR A 35 19.55 18.31 40.17
C THR A 35 18.30 18.96 39.61
N LYS A 36 18.43 20.02 38.80
CA LYS A 36 17.28 20.69 38.18
C LYS A 36 16.72 19.97 36.96
N TYR A 37 17.58 19.44 36.10
CA TYR A 37 17.17 18.84 34.83
C TYR A 37 17.31 17.31 34.80
N GLY A 38 17.92 16.70 35.83
CA GLY A 38 18.12 15.25 35.91
C GLY A 38 16.82 14.46 35.95
N ALA A 39 15.77 15.01 36.58
CA ALA A 39 14.45 14.39 36.65
C ALA A 39 13.77 14.30 35.26
N ASP A 40 13.96 15.30 34.41
CA ASP A 40 13.42 15.33 33.04
C ASP A 40 14.23 14.41 32.09
N THR A 41 15.48 14.11 32.42
CA THR A 41 16.36 13.21 31.64
C THR A 41 16.33 11.76 32.10
N GLN A 42 15.60 11.44 33.16
CA GLN A 42 15.42 10.05 33.57
C GLN A 42 14.63 9.33 32.48
N SER A 43 15.22 8.31 31.86
CA SER A 43 14.48 7.45 30.94
C SER A 43 13.25 6.93 31.70
N GLN A 44 12.07 7.05 31.07
CA GLN A 44 10.81 6.71 31.72
C GLN A 44 10.88 5.26 32.23
N SER A 45 11.09 5.09 33.53
CA SER A 45 11.25 3.78 34.14
C SER A 45 9.93 2.99 34.05
N LEU A 46 10.05 1.67 33.88
CA LEU A 46 8.93 0.73 33.96
C LEU A 46 8.54 0.57 35.44
N THR A 47 7.80 1.53 35.99
CA THR A 47 7.29 1.49 37.37
C THR A 47 5.88 0.94 37.43
N ASN A 48 5.51 0.35 38.58
CA ASN A 48 4.16 -0.17 38.84
C ASN A 48 3.08 0.90 38.62
N ASP A 49 3.32 2.16 39.00
CA ASP A 49 2.39 3.27 38.82
C ASP A 49 2.04 3.52 37.34
N ARG A 50 2.99 3.29 36.42
CA ARG A 50 2.77 3.45 34.98
C ARG A 50 2.02 2.26 34.38
N ASP A 51 2.20 1.08 34.97
CA ASP A 51 1.47 -0.13 34.59
C ASP A 51 0.02 -0.03 35.06
N GLU A 52 -0.21 0.50 36.25
CA GLU A 52 -1.53 0.84 36.79
C GLU A 52 -2.23 1.87 35.90
N ALA A 53 -1.59 3.00 35.60
CA ALA A 53 -2.14 4.01 34.69
C ALA A 53 -2.46 3.46 33.28
N ARG A 54 -1.63 2.56 32.73
CA ARG A 54 -1.93 1.89 31.46
C ARG A 54 -3.12 0.94 31.57
N SER A 55 -3.20 0.18 32.65
CA SER A 55 -4.30 -0.77 32.87
C SER A 55 -5.64 -0.06 33.06
N GLU A 56 -5.66 1.07 33.78
CA GLU A 56 -6.82 1.93 33.92
C GLU A 56 -7.24 2.51 32.57
N LYS A 57 -6.27 3.02 31.79
CA LYS A 57 -6.56 3.55 30.46
C LYS A 57 -7.06 2.47 29.50
N GLN A 58 -6.50 1.26 29.58
CA GLN A 58 -6.96 0.12 28.80
C GLN A 58 -8.39 -0.27 29.19
N ALA A 59 -8.73 -0.30 30.48
CA ALA A 59 -10.07 -0.59 30.94
C ALA A 59 -11.09 0.47 30.49
N GLU A 60 -10.70 1.75 30.47
CA GLU A 60 -11.51 2.83 29.90
C GLU A 60 -11.77 2.62 28.40
N LEU A 61 -10.72 2.31 27.63
CA LEU A 61 -10.83 2.05 26.20
C LEU A 61 -11.68 0.81 25.90
N MET A 62 -11.52 -0.27 26.67
CA MET A 62 -12.32 -1.48 26.50
C MET A 62 -13.82 -1.22 26.75
N LYS A 63 -14.16 -0.39 27.75
CA LYS A 63 -15.55 0.01 27.99
C LYS A 63 -16.10 0.86 26.84
N ALA A 64 -15.30 1.81 26.35
CA ALA A 64 -15.67 2.63 25.21
C ALA A 64 -15.86 1.80 23.93
N ASP A 65 -15.01 0.80 23.70
CA ASP A 65 -15.12 -0.14 22.59
C ASP A 65 -16.38 -1.00 22.72
N GLU A 66 -16.66 -1.56 23.91
CA GLU A 66 -17.85 -2.36 24.15
C GLU A 66 -19.15 -1.56 23.94
N GLU A 67 -19.18 -0.30 24.38
CA GLU A 67 -20.28 0.63 24.08
C GLU A 67 -20.37 0.93 22.59
N ALA A 68 -19.25 1.17 21.91
CA ALA A 68 -19.23 1.45 20.47
C ALA A 68 -19.69 0.25 19.62
N LEU A 69 -19.40 -0.98 20.03
CA LEU A 69 -19.78 -2.21 19.34
C LEU A 69 -21.25 -2.59 19.54
N SER A 70 -21.89 -2.05 20.58
CA SER A 70 -23.27 -2.37 20.96
C SER A 70 -24.27 -1.24 20.67
N THR A 71 -23.80 -0.06 20.26
CA THR A 71 -24.66 1.12 20.07
C THR A 71 -24.60 1.70 18.66
N TYR A 72 -25.70 2.33 18.26
CA TYR A 72 -25.76 3.15 17.05
C TYR A 72 -25.05 4.49 17.25
N GLY A 73 -24.61 5.12 16.16
CA GLY A 73 -24.03 6.46 16.19
C GLY A 73 -23.50 6.94 14.85
N VAL A 74 -23.07 8.20 14.81
CA VAL A 74 -22.53 8.83 13.61
C VAL A 74 -21.01 8.90 13.73
N VAL A 75 -20.30 8.36 12.73
CA VAL A 75 -18.83 8.43 12.67
C VAL A 75 -18.40 9.62 11.81
N ASP A 76 -19.04 9.80 10.66
CA ASP A 76 -18.78 10.90 9.73
C ASP A 76 -20.07 11.20 8.96
N ALA A 77 -20.76 12.30 9.30
CA ALA A 77 -22.05 12.65 8.70
C ALA A 77 -21.91 13.04 7.22
N ASP A 78 -20.85 13.75 6.87
CA ASP A 78 -20.61 14.26 5.51
C ASP A 78 -20.35 13.10 4.56
N ARG A 79 -19.61 12.09 5.02
CA ARG A 79 -19.37 10.84 4.27
C ARG A 79 -20.46 9.79 4.46
N LYS A 80 -21.51 10.10 5.23
CA LYS A 80 -22.62 9.18 5.56
C LYS A 80 -22.13 7.86 6.15
N VAL A 81 -21.10 7.92 7.01
CA VAL A 81 -20.56 6.77 7.73
C VAL A 81 -21.15 6.72 9.13
N TYR A 82 -21.82 5.61 9.44
CA TYR A 82 -22.52 5.39 10.70
C TYR A 82 -22.00 4.11 11.36
N ARG A 83 -22.00 4.09 12.69
CA ARG A 83 -21.78 2.87 13.47
C ARG A 83 -23.11 2.17 13.74
N ILE A 84 -23.09 0.85 13.64
CA ILE A 84 -24.23 -0.05 13.85
C ILE A 84 -23.75 -1.14 14.82
N PRO A 85 -24.60 -1.63 15.75
CA PRO A 85 -24.24 -2.74 16.62
C PRO A 85 -23.80 -3.98 15.84
N VAL A 86 -22.77 -4.66 16.34
CA VAL A 86 -22.18 -5.81 15.64
C VAL A 86 -23.19 -6.94 15.44
N ALA A 87 -24.01 -7.23 16.46
CA ALA A 87 -25.05 -8.26 16.37
C ALA A 87 -26.02 -7.99 15.21
N ASP A 88 -26.52 -6.76 15.11
CA ASP A 88 -27.45 -6.33 14.07
C ASP A 88 -26.81 -6.39 12.68
N SER A 89 -25.55 -5.97 12.57
CA SER A 89 -24.79 -6.06 11.32
C SER A 89 -24.61 -7.51 10.84
N MET A 90 -24.34 -8.43 11.78
CA MET A 90 -24.17 -9.86 11.47
C MET A 90 -25.50 -10.48 11.04
N THR A 91 -26.61 -10.15 11.70
CA THR A 91 -27.95 -10.60 11.31
C THR A 91 -28.31 -10.13 9.90
N GLU A 92 -28.06 -8.86 9.58
CA GLU A 92 -28.36 -8.31 8.25
C GLU A 92 -27.51 -8.98 7.16
N VAL A 93 -26.22 -9.19 7.41
CA VAL A 93 -25.34 -9.91 6.47
C VAL A 93 -25.84 -11.33 6.23
N VAL A 94 -26.23 -12.05 7.29
CA VAL A 94 -26.78 -13.41 7.16
C VAL A 94 -28.12 -13.40 6.41
N SER A 95 -29.01 -12.44 6.67
CA SER A 95 -30.27 -12.30 5.93
C SER A 95 -30.02 -12.13 4.44
N LYS A 96 -29.16 -11.16 4.07
CA LYS A 96 -28.80 -10.89 2.68
C LYS A 96 -28.10 -12.05 1.99
N MET A 97 -27.27 -12.81 2.70
CA MET A 97 -26.65 -14.03 2.16
C MET A 97 -27.67 -15.13 1.90
N ASN A 98 -28.70 -15.25 2.74
CA ASN A 98 -29.74 -16.27 2.63
C ASN A 98 -30.83 -15.92 1.60
N GLU A 99 -31.15 -14.64 1.42
CA GLU A 99 -32.17 -14.16 0.46
C GLU A 99 -31.77 -14.40 -1.00
N ASN A 100 -30.48 -14.30 -1.33
CA ASN A 100 -29.96 -14.57 -2.65
C ASN A 100 -28.59 -15.23 -2.53
N SER A 101 -28.55 -16.55 -2.70
CA SER A 101 -27.37 -17.40 -2.50
C SER A 101 -26.16 -16.89 -3.32
N GLY A 102 -25.33 -16.09 -2.65
CA GLY A 102 -24.08 -15.53 -3.19
C GLY A 102 -24.16 -14.15 -3.85
N SER A 103 -25.30 -13.45 -3.87
CA SER A 103 -25.36 -12.09 -4.47
C SER A 103 -24.59 -11.07 -3.63
N LEU A 104 -24.71 -11.11 -2.31
CA LEU A 104 -23.99 -10.21 -1.40
C LEU A 104 -22.47 -10.41 -1.52
N HIS A 105 -22.02 -11.67 -1.61
CA HIS A 105 -20.61 -11.96 -1.77
C HIS A 105 -20.07 -11.43 -3.12
N LYS A 106 -20.81 -11.66 -4.21
CA LYS A 106 -20.47 -11.10 -5.53
C LYS A 106 -20.45 -9.57 -5.53
N GLU A 107 -21.39 -8.94 -4.84
CA GLU A 107 -21.43 -7.48 -4.67
C GLU A 107 -20.22 -6.96 -3.88
N LEU A 108 -19.87 -7.61 -2.75
CA LEU A 108 -18.69 -7.23 -1.96
C LEU A 108 -17.40 -7.38 -2.76
N VAL A 109 -17.28 -8.47 -3.53
CA VAL A 109 -16.13 -8.70 -4.43
C VAL A 109 -16.08 -7.62 -5.51
N ALA A 110 -17.21 -7.28 -6.15
CA ALA A 110 -17.25 -6.21 -7.14
C ALA A 110 -16.84 -4.85 -6.52
N ARG A 111 -17.33 -4.53 -5.32
CA ARG A 111 -16.98 -3.30 -4.60
C ARG A 111 -15.53 -3.26 -4.17
N SER A 112 -14.96 -4.38 -3.70
CA SER A 112 -13.55 -4.45 -3.30
C SER A 112 -12.63 -4.36 -4.51
N MET A 113 -12.98 -5.01 -5.63
CA MET A 113 -12.28 -4.86 -6.90
C MET A 113 -12.36 -3.41 -7.39
N SER A 114 -13.50 -2.73 -7.23
CA SER A 114 -13.66 -1.33 -7.66
C SER A 114 -12.82 -0.39 -6.82
N ALA A 115 -12.84 -0.56 -5.50
CA ALA A 115 -11.97 0.18 -4.59
C ALA A 115 -10.48 -0.06 -4.85
N ALA A 116 -10.11 -1.24 -5.35
CA ALA A 116 -8.74 -1.58 -5.73
C ALA A 116 -8.34 -1.11 -7.14
N GLY A 117 -9.25 -0.50 -7.92
CA GLY A 117 -9.00 -0.11 -9.32
C GLY A 117 -8.95 -1.30 -10.30
N LEU A 118 -9.49 -2.45 -9.88
CA LEU A 118 -9.56 -3.72 -10.61
C LEU A 118 -10.97 -4.05 -11.14
N ALA A 119 -12.03 -3.35 -10.74
CA ALA A 119 -13.39 -3.58 -11.27
C ALA A 119 -13.58 -2.93 -12.65
N ILE A 120 -12.94 -3.53 -13.64
CA ILE A 120 -13.11 -3.15 -15.05
C ILE A 120 -14.04 -4.14 -15.76
N ALA A 121 -14.12 -5.37 -15.23
CA ALA A 121 -15.15 -6.31 -15.61
C ALA A 121 -16.45 -5.96 -14.87
N GLY A 122 -17.37 -5.29 -15.55
CA GLY A 122 -18.81 -5.38 -15.23
C GLY A 122 -19.31 -6.82 -15.42
N ASN A 123 -20.63 -7.02 -15.49
CA ASN A 123 -21.19 -8.35 -15.78
C ASN A 123 -20.53 -8.97 -17.03
N GLU A 124 -20.24 -10.27 -17.01
CA GLU A 124 -19.55 -10.95 -18.12
C GLU A 124 -20.28 -10.81 -19.47
N GLU A 125 -21.60 -10.64 -19.44
CA GLU A 125 -22.45 -10.33 -20.58
C GLU A 125 -22.04 -9.04 -21.30
N ASP A 126 -21.61 -7.99 -20.59
CA ASP A 126 -21.18 -6.73 -21.21
C ASP A 126 -19.97 -6.94 -22.12
N LEU A 127 -19.06 -7.86 -21.75
CA LEU A 127 -17.86 -8.14 -22.52
C LEU A 127 -18.14 -8.84 -23.85
N LYS A 128 -19.37 -9.32 -24.06
CA LYS A 128 -19.84 -9.94 -25.31
C LYS A 128 -20.50 -8.93 -26.25
N ASP A 129 -20.66 -7.66 -25.84
CA ASP A 129 -21.25 -6.61 -26.67
C ASP A 129 -20.37 -6.34 -27.91
N PRO A 130 -20.88 -6.53 -29.15
CA PRO A 130 -20.15 -6.26 -30.37
C PRO A 130 -19.63 -4.82 -30.48
N ALA A 131 -20.37 -3.83 -29.96
CA ALA A 131 -19.96 -2.43 -30.00
C ALA A 131 -18.73 -2.18 -29.13
N LEU A 132 -18.73 -2.75 -27.92
CA LEU A 132 -17.61 -2.67 -26.98
C LEU A 132 -16.37 -3.41 -27.51
N ILE A 133 -16.56 -4.59 -28.13
CA ILE A 133 -15.48 -5.34 -28.78
C ILE A 133 -14.88 -4.55 -29.95
N ALA A 134 -15.70 -3.90 -30.77
CA ALA A 134 -15.24 -3.08 -31.88
C ALA A 134 -14.43 -1.86 -31.37
N GLN A 135 -14.90 -1.20 -30.32
CA GLN A 135 -14.16 -0.13 -29.65
C GLN A 135 -12.81 -0.64 -29.11
N GLY A 136 -12.80 -1.80 -28.47
CA GLY A 136 -11.58 -2.45 -27.98
C GLY A 136 -10.58 -2.76 -29.08
N LYS A 137 -11.05 -3.21 -30.25
CA LYS A 137 -10.20 -3.41 -31.43
C LYS A 137 -9.55 -2.11 -31.91
N THR A 138 -10.32 -1.03 -31.98
CA THR A 138 -9.77 0.29 -32.32
C THR A 138 -8.72 0.73 -31.31
N LEU A 139 -9.01 0.59 -30.01
CA LEU A 139 -8.06 0.92 -28.94
C LEU A 139 -6.80 0.07 -29.00
N PHE A 140 -6.90 -1.22 -29.32
CA PHE A 140 -5.75 -2.11 -29.48
C PHE A 140 -4.79 -1.63 -30.58
N GLN A 141 -5.32 -0.97 -31.61
CA GLN A 141 -4.55 -0.34 -32.67
C GLN A 141 -4.01 1.03 -32.24
N THR A 142 -4.87 1.91 -31.71
CA THR A 142 -4.48 3.30 -31.38
C THR A 142 -3.60 3.43 -30.13
N LYS A 143 -3.69 2.47 -29.20
CA LYS A 143 -2.81 2.34 -28.03
C LYS A 143 -1.58 1.46 -28.33
N ILE A 144 -1.35 1.11 -29.59
CA ILE A 144 -0.10 0.52 -30.10
C ILE A 144 0.13 -0.92 -29.61
N CYS A 145 -0.85 -1.55 -28.97
CA CYS A 145 -0.77 -2.93 -28.47
C CYS A 145 -0.42 -3.93 -29.59
N PHE A 146 -0.96 -3.70 -30.79
CA PHE A 146 -0.75 -4.55 -31.97
C PHE A 146 0.70 -4.68 -32.44
N THR A 147 1.59 -3.75 -32.04
CA THR A 147 3.00 -3.78 -32.45
C THR A 147 3.76 -4.95 -31.80
N CYS A 148 3.38 -5.30 -30.56
CA CYS A 148 3.99 -6.36 -29.78
C CYS A 148 3.07 -7.58 -29.62
N HIS A 149 1.75 -7.39 -29.56
CA HIS A 149 0.81 -8.47 -29.35
C HIS A 149 0.10 -8.81 -30.65
N GLN A 150 0.41 -9.98 -31.19
CA GLN A 150 -0.29 -10.50 -32.36
C GLN A 150 -1.71 -10.94 -31.97
N ALA A 151 -2.71 -10.42 -32.68
CA ALA A 151 -4.13 -10.73 -32.48
C ALA A 151 -4.77 -11.46 -33.67
N ASP A 152 -4.14 -11.40 -34.85
CA ASP A 152 -4.59 -12.05 -36.06
C ASP A 152 -3.45 -12.96 -36.58
N PRO A 153 -3.69 -14.27 -36.76
CA PRO A 153 -2.70 -15.19 -37.32
C PRO A 153 -2.11 -14.73 -38.66
N ALA A 154 -2.87 -14.00 -39.47
CA ALA A 154 -2.44 -13.51 -40.79
C ALA A 154 -1.61 -12.22 -40.71
N VAL A 155 -1.63 -11.50 -39.59
CA VAL A 155 -0.94 -10.21 -39.43
C VAL A 155 0.13 -10.35 -38.34
N PRO A 156 1.42 -10.50 -38.69
CA PRO A 156 2.48 -10.66 -37.70
C PRO A 156 2.68 -9.39 -36.87
N ALA A 157 3.20 -9.55 -35.64
CA ALA A 157 3.69 -8.47 -34.79
C ALA A 157 5.23 -8.59 -34.67
N PRO A 158 6.03 -7.98 -35.58
CA PRO A 158 7.47 -8.23 -35.67
C PRO A 158 8.24 -7.89 -34.39
N ALA A 159 7.88 -6.79 -33.72
CA ALA A 159 8.50 -6.43 -32.44
C ALA A 159 8.15 -7.45 -31.35
N GLY A 160 6.90 -7.94 -31.35
CA GLY A 160 6.44 -9.01 -30.46
C GLY A 160 7.24 -10.30 -30.62
N LEU A 161 7.43 -10.73 -31.86
CA LEU A 161 8.23 -11.92 -32.19
C LEU A 161 9.68 -11.78 -31.69
N ALA A 162 10.31 -10.62 -31.93
CA ALA A 162 11.67 -10.36 -31.48
C ALA A 162 11.80 -10.37 -29.94
N LEU A 163 10.79 -9.84 -29.23
CA LEU A 163 10.78 -9.75 -27.77
C LEU A 163 10.21 -11.00 -27.08
N LYS A 164 9.73 -11.98 -27.85
CA LYS A 164 8.94 -13.13 -27.36
C LYS A 164 7.74 -12.68 -26.51
N ALA A 165 7.07 -11.61 -26.94
CA ALA A 165 5.84 -11.14 -26.32
C ALA A 165 4.73 -12.19 -26.50
N PRO A 166 3.79 -12.31 -25.54
CA PRO A 166 2.66 -13.22 -25.69
C PRO A 166 1.77 -12.77 -26.86
N ASN A 167 1.20 -13.72 -27.58
CA ASN A 167 0.18 -13.47 -28.60
C ASN A 167 -1.22 -13.80 -28.06
N PHE A 168 -2.24 -13.29 -28.75
CA PHE A 168 -3.66 -13.53 -28.46
C PHE A 168 -4.26 -14.38 -29.58
N ILE A 169 -3.72 -15.60 -29.76
CA ILE A 169 -4.13 -16.54 -30.80
C ILE A 169 -4.55 -17.86 -30.13
N GLY A 170 -5.64 -18.45 -30.63
CA GLY A 170 -6.14 -19.75 -30.16
C GLY A 170 -6.92 -19.65 -28.84
N GLU A 171 -6.91 -20.74 -28.08
CA GLU A 171 -7.61 -20.85 -26.79
C GLU A 171 -6.68 -20.47 -25.62
N PHE A 172 -6.76 -19.22 -25.15
CA PHE A 172 -5.91 -18.74 -24.05
C PHE A 172 -6.69 -18.22 -22.84
N TRP A 173 -7.93 -17.77 -23.02
CA TRP A 173 -8.71 -17.21 -21.93
C TRP A 173 -9.06 -18.28 -20.90
N GLY A 174 -8.80 -17.98 -19.62
CA GLY A 174 -9.03 -18.90 -18.51
C GLY A 174 -8.03 -20.06 -18.42
N LYS A 175 -7.01 -20.14 -19.29
CA LYS A 175 -5.94 -21.14 -19.17
C LYS A 175 -4.91 -20.71 -18.14
N GLU A 176 -4.25 -21.68 -17.53
CA GLU A 176 -3.08 -21.41 -16.70
C GLU A 176 -1.88 -21.03 -17.57
N ARG A 177 -1.06 -20.12 -17.05
CA ARG A 177 0.22 -19.75 -17.64
C ARG A 177 1.25 -19.48 -16.57
N GLU A 178 2.52 -19.69 -16.94
CA GLU A 178 3.65 -19.41 -16.07
C GLU A 178 4.12 -17.96 -16.27
N VAL A 179 4.27 -17.24 -15.16
CA VAL A 179 4.78 -15.86 -15.12
C VAL A 179 5.90 -15.76 -14.09
N HIS A 180 6.87 -14.89 -14.36
CA HIS A 180 7.84 -14.44 -13.37
C HIS A 180 7.25 -13.29 -12.55
N ILE A 181 7.51 -13.28 -11.24
CA ILE A 181 7.27 -12.11 -10.38
C ILE A 181 8.42 -11.13 -10.59
N GLY A 182 8.16 -10.05 -11.32
CA GLY A 182 9.22 -9.20 -11.89
C GLY A 182 9.89 -9.81 -13.12
N LEU A 183 10.83 -9.07 -13.73
CA LEU A 183 11.63 -9.59 -14.84
C LEU A 183 12.68 -10.59 -14.31
N GLY A 184 12.52 -11.88 -14.65
CA GLY A 184 13.47 -12.93 -14.27
C GLY A 184 13.39 -13.41 -12.82
N GLY A 185 12.35 -13.03 -12.08
CA GLY A 185 12.11 -13.48 -10.70
C GLY A 185 11.56 -14.92 -10.59
N PRO A 186 11.03 -15.32 -9.43
CA PRO A 186 10.45 -16.66 -9.24
C PRO A 186 9.23 -16.87 -10.14
N ILE A 187 8.99 -18.12 -10.54
CA ILE A 187 7.87 -18.49 -11.42
C ILE A 187 6.63 -18.82 -10.59
N GLU A 188 5.50 -18.26 -10.98
CA GLU A 188 4.17 -18.55 -10.47
C GLU A 188 3.25 -19.01 -11.61
N LYS A 189 2.26 -19.86 -11.28
CA LYS A 189 1.18 -20.22 -12.19
C LYS A 189 -0.02 -19.31 -11.94
N VAL A 190 -0.45 -18.61 -12.97
CA VAL A 190 -1.61 -17.71 -12.92
C VAL A 190 -2.60 -18.07 -14.02
N LYS A 191 -3.88 -17.82 -13.78
CA LYS A 191 -4.93 -17.98 -14.79
C LYS A 191 -5.03 -16.72 -15.64
N PHE A 192 -5.16 -16.85 -16.96
CA PHE A 192 -5.40 -15.70 -17.83
C PHE A 192 -6.85 -15.26 -17.74
N ASP A 193 -7.18 -14.47 -16.72
CA ASP A 193 -8.52 -13.91 -16.49
C ASP A 193 -8.53 -12.38 -16.59
N ALA A 194 -9.69 -11.79 -16.29
CA ALA A 194 -9.86 -10.34 -16.35
C ALA A 194 -9.00 -9.58 -15.34
N ALA A 195 -8.78 -10.15 -14.16
CA ALA A 195 -7.94 -9.53 -13.13
C ALA A 195 -6.48 -9.54 -13.58
N TYR A 196 -5.99 -10.68 -14.08
CA TYR A 196 -4.64 -10.79 -14.61
C TYR A 196 -4.40 -9.86 -15.81
N PHE A 197 -5.33 -9.78 -16.76
CA PHE A 197 -5.21 -8.85 -17.89
C PHE A 197 -5.14 -7.40 -17.43
N THR A 198 -6.05 -6.99 -16.54
CA THR A 198 -6.10 -5.63 -15.98
C THR A 198 -4.82 -5.28 -15.24
N GLU A 199 -4.34 -6.19 -14.38
CA GLU A 199 -3.08 -6.06 -13.67
C GLU A 199 -1.90 -5.93 -14.64
N SER A 200 -1.84 -6.79 -15.65
CA SER A 200 -0.76 -6.77 -16.65
C SER A 200 -0.71 -5.46 -17.43
N VAL A 201 -1.86 -4.83 -17.69
CA VAL A 201 -1.91 -3.52 -18.36
C VAL A 201 -1.50 -2.39 -17.42
N ARG A 202 -2.00 -2.39 -16.18
CA ARG A 202 -1.71 -1.30 -15.23
C ARG A 202 -0.31 -1.39 -14.61
N LYS A 203 0.19 -2.60 -14.42
CA LYS A 203 1.45 -2.91 -13.72
C LYS A 203 2.25 -3.95 -14.53
N PRO A 204 2.71 -3.59 -15.74
CA PRO A 204 3.31 -4.53 -16.67
C PRO A 204 4.63 -5.17 -16.21
N MET A 205 5.24 -4.62 -15.16
CA MET A 205 6.49 -5.13 -14.58
C MET A 205 6.26 -6.19 -13.51
N ASP A 206 5.07 -6.24 -12.90
CA ASP A 206 4.82 -7.07 -11.71
C ASP A 206 4.81 -8.56 -12.07
N LYS A 207 4.20 -8.90 -13.22
CA LYS A 207 4.09 -10.28 -13.72
C LYS A 207 4.48 -10.36 -15.19
N VAL A 208 5.61 -10.99 -15.48
CA VAL A 208 6.15 -11.10 -16.84
C VAL A 208 6.03 -12.55 -17.30
N VAL A 209 5.39 -12.80 -18.45
CA VAL A 209 5.23 -14.16 -18.98
C VAL A 209 6.57 -14.87 -19.14
N LYS A 210 6.66 -16.14 -18.70
CA LYS A 210 7.87 -16.95 -18.84
C LYS A 210 8.35 -16.98 -20.29
N GLY A 211 9.62 -16.69 -20.50
CA GLY A 211 10.25 -16.69 -21.81
C GLY A 211 10.14 -15.37 -22.59
N ALA A 212 9.40 -14.38 -22.10
CA ALA A 212 9.48 -13.02 -22.61
C ALA A 212 10.86 -12.43 -22.32
N LEU A 213 11.45 -11.74 -23.31
CA LEU A 213 12.80 -11.16 -23.20
C LEU A 213 12.79 -9.78 -22.54
N ALA A 214 11.65 -9.12 -22.55
CA ALA A 214 11.44 -7.82 -21.93
C ALA A 214 10.03 -7.76 -21.32
N PRO A 215 9.86 -6.99 -20.23
CA PRO A 215 8.54 -6.67 -19.72
C PRO A 215 7.81 -5.76 -20.72
N MET A 216 6.48 -5.72 -20.65
CA MET A 216 5.71 -4.77 -21.45
C MET A 216 6.09 -3.34 -21.01
N PRO A 217 6.37 -2.42 -21.94
CA PRO A 217 6.59 -1.03 -21.56
C PRO A 217 5.31 -0.47 -20.92
N PRO A 218 5.43 0.55 -20.03
CA PRO A 218 4.25 1.26 -19.54
C PRO A 218 3.39 1.70 -20.72
N PRO A 219 2.12 1.27 -20.80
CA PRO A 219 1.27 1.63 -21.92
C PRO A 219 1.01 3.13 -21.92
N VAL A 220 0.65 3.65 -23.11
CA VAL A 220 0.02 4.97 -23.21
C VAL A 220 -1.14 5.02 -22.23
N PRO A 221 -1.39 6.11 -21.49
CA PRO A 221 -2.46 6.18 -20.49
C PRO A 221 -3.79 5.61 -21.02
N ILE A 222 -4.36 4.69 -20.24
CA ILE A 222 -5.60 3.98 -20.53
C ILE A 222 -6.57 4.25 -19.38
N THR A 223 -7.74 4.79 -19.72
CA THR A 223 -8.86 4.98 -18.78
C THR A 223 -9.54 3.65 -18.46
N ASP A 224 -10.37 3.63 -17.43
CA ASP A 224 -11.05 2.41 -16.98
C ASP A 224 -12.04 1.91 -18.04
N GLU A 225 -12.72 2.82 -18.73
CA GLU A 225 -13.63 2.53 -19.84
C GLU A 225 -12.89 1.96 -21.05
N GLU A 226 -11.74 2.55 -21.41
CA GLU A 226 -10.89 2.04 -22.49
C GLU A 226 -10.35 0.65 -22.15
N LEU A 227 -9.97 0.42 -20.89
CA LEU A 227 -9.47 -0.88 -20.44
C LEU A 227 -10.59 -1.94 -20.45
N LYS A 228 -11.84 -1.56 -20.15
CA LYS A 228 -13.01 -2.45 -20.31
C LYS A 228 -13.22 -2.86 -21.77
N ALA A 229 -13.10 -1.91 -22.69
CA ALA A 229 -13.21 -2.20 -24.12
C ALA A 229 -12.06 -3.10 -24.61
N LEU A 230 -10.81 -2.82 -24.20
CA LEU A 230 -9.65 -3.67 -24.51
C LEU A 230 -9.81 -5.09 -23.96
N LEU A 231 -10.30 -5.23 -22.73
CA LEU A 231 -10.59 -6.49 -22.08
C LEU A 231 -11.62 -7.30 -22.89
N ALA A 232 -12.73 -6.67 -23.29
CA ALA A 232 -13.77 -7.29 -24.12
C ALA A 232 -13.19 -7.79 -25.45
N TYR A 233 -12.41 -6.96 -26.13
CA TYR A 233 -11.76 -7.34 -27.39
C TYR A 233 -10.79 -8.51 -27.21
N VAL A 234 -9.86 -8.45 -26.25
CA VAL A 234 -8.88 -9.53 -26.03
C VAL A 234 -9.57 -10.83 -25.62
N LYS A 235 -10.60 -10.78 -24.77
CA LYS A 235 -11.41 -11.96 -24.42
C LYS A 235 -12.07 -12.57 -25.67
N SER A 236 -12.60 -11.74 -26.57
CA SER A 236 -13.26 -12.19 -27.80
C SER A 236 -12.34 -12.89 -28.81
N LEU A 237 -11.02 -12.66 -28.72
CA LEU A 237 -10.03 -13.31 -29.58
C LEU A 237 -9.78 -14.78 -29.16
N SER A 238 -10.06 -15.12 -27.91
CA SER A 238 -9.92 -16.49 -27.42
C SER A 238 -11.06 -17.34 -27.97
N LYS A 239 -10.72 -18.27 -28.86
CA LYS A 239 -11.69 -19.21 -29.44
C LYS A 239 -11.37 -20.60 -28.91
N ALA A 240 -12.39 -21.30 -28.43
CA ALA A 240 -12.29 -22.74 -28.22
C ALA A 240 -12.12 -23.39 -29.60
N GLU A 241 -11.14 -24.29 -29.71
CA GLU A 241 -10.91 -25.09 -30.91
C GLU A 241 -12.00 -26.15 -31.10
#